data_AF-M7YJX6-F1
#
_entry.id   AF-M7YJX6-F1
#
_cell.length_a   1.000
_cell.length_b   1.000
_cell.length_c   1.000
_cell.angle_alpha   90.00
_cell.angle_beta   90.00
_cell.angle_gamma   90.00
#
_symmetry.space_group_name_H-M   'P 1'
#
loop_
_entity.id
_entity.type
_entity.pdbx_description
1 polymer ?
#
loop_
_entity_poly.entity_id
_entity_poly.type
_entity_poly.pdbx_seq_one_letter_code
_entity_poly.pdbx_strand_id
1 'polypeptide(L)'
;MPRFLRTTSIELDAHLLRIKLADAELPALERLSLSGNIVDLAAFLNRCPRLRVLRVTYREVEPSLLEAALVALEVPVELGLIVSLLGIEFGHAHGNYDVEDAQFASILHAAARLSPRELVFINNFRRCLSADLPCFRNATSIAMTLRFVCFTRLMSADRFSALERLSLVGCTVLDLATIVNRCPCLRVLMVKAHRSAHDFTMRSVSLQALELGVHETECKGIKIATPIFEQLKLSVHASSDLSVSVSAPMLEKVSWRKWRSTRQRTTNIKMGRSSMKAKMHVRSPFVFMSYLCT
;
A
#
# COMPACT_ATOMS: atom_id res chain seq x y z
N MET A 1 -30.83 19.17 18.19
CA MET A 1 -29.66 18.28 18.00
C MET A 1 -29.24 17.71 19.35
N PRO A 2 -28.92 16.41 19.46
CA PRO A 2 -28.40 15.85 20.72
C PRO A 2 -27.05 16.53 21.06
N ARG A 3 -26.93 17.06 22.27
CA ARG A 3 -25.70 17.70 22.75
C ARG A 3 -24.76 16.63 23.32
N PHE A 4 -23.83 16.16 22.50
CA PHE A 4 -22.81 15.15 22.82
C PHE A 4 -21.66 15.70 23.69
N LEU A 5 -21.96 16.47 24.74
CA LEU A 5 -20.97 17.22 25.52
C LEU A 5 -19.97 16.35 26.30
N ARG A 6 -20.26 15.06 26.48
CA ARG A 6 -19.40 14.09 27.19
C ARG A 6 -18.76 13.06 26.26
N THR A 7 -19.01 13.15 24.97
CA THR A 7 -18.54 12.14 24.02
C THR A 7 -17.05 12.32 23.77
N THR A 8 -16.26 11.31 24.11
CA THR A 8 -14.80 11.32 23.96
C THR A 8 -14.33 10.63 22.67
N SER A 9 -15.21 9.85 22.03
CA SER A 9 -14.93 9.15 20.77
C SER A 9 -16.15 9.18 19.86
N ILE A 10 -15.93 9.49 18.59
CA ILE A 10 -16.95 9.43 17.53
C ILE A 10 -16.42 8.57 16.40
N GLU A 11 -17.26 7.66 15.92
CA GLU A 11 -17.02 6.87 14.72
C GLU A 11 -18.22 7.00 13.78
N LEU A 12 -17.95 7.36 12.53
CA LEU A 12 -18.97 7.53 11.51
C LEU A 12 -18.43 7.05 10.16
N ASP A 13 -19.06 6.01 9.62
CA ASP A 13 -18.86 5.59 8.23
C ASP A 13 -20.12 5.94 7.44
N ALA A 14 -20.01 6.96 6.61
CA ALA A 14 -21.09 7.43 5.76
C ALA A 14 -20.99 6.85 4.34
N HIS A 15 -20.05 5.95 4.07
CA HIS A 15 -19.80 5.37 2.74
C HIS A 15 -19.71 6.46 1.65
N LEU A 16 -20.66 6.52 0.72
CA LEU A 16 -20.70 7.53 -0.37
C LEU A 16 -21.45 8.81 0.01
N LEU A 17 -22.02 8.88 1.22
CA LEU A 17 -22.76 10.06 1.66
C LEU A 17 -21.78 11.19 1.99
N ARG A 18 -22.19 12.40 1.62
CA ARG A 18 -21.45 13.61 1.97
C ARG A 18 -21.61 13.90 3.45
N ILE A 19 -20.49 13.95 4.16
CA ILE A 19 -20.46 14.29 5.58
C ILE A 19 -20.26 15.80 5.67
N LYS A 20 -21.31 16.50 6.12
CA LYS A 20 -21.20 17.89 6.55
C LYS A 20 -21.16 17.92 8.08
N LEU A 21 -20.02 18.29 8.63
CA LEU A 21 -19.86 18.39 10.07
C LEU A 21 -20.60 19.64 10.57
N ALA A 22 -21.54 19.45 11.49
CA ALA A 22 -22.35 20.53 12.04
C ALA A 22 -21.50 21.51 12.87
N ASP A 23 -22.03 22.72 13.10
CA ASP A 23 -21.34 23.77 13.87
C ASP A 23 -21.31 23.55 15.39
N ALA A 24 -21.34 22.30 15.83
CA ALA A 24 -21.35 21.94 17.24
C ALA A 24 -19.93 21.87 17.81
N GLU A 25 -19.73 22.48 18.98
CA GLU A 25 -18.52 22.29 19.79
C GLU A 25 -18.56 20.96 20.54
N LEU A 26 -17.47 20.20 20.46
CA LEU A 26 -17.32 18.91 21.13
C LEU A 26 -16.07 18.96 22.03
N PRO A 27 -16.13 19.68 23.16
CA PRO A 27 -14.96 20.00 23.98
C PRO A 27 -14.31 18.77 24.64
N ALA A 28 -15.05 17.66 24.77
CA ALA A 28 -14.57 16.41 25.35
C ALA A 28 -14.01 15.43 24.32
N LEU A 29 -14.12 15.70 23.02
CA LEU A 29 -13.75 14.74 21.97
C LEU A 29 -12.24 14.54 21.89
N GLU A 30 -11.79 13.31 22.09
CA GLU A 30 -10.36 12.93 22.05
C GLU A 30 -10.02 12.12 20.80
N ARG A 31 -10.98 11.35 20.29
CA ARG A 31 -10.81 10.46 19.13
C ARG A 31 -11.92 10.67 18.11
N LEU A 32 -11.54 10.77 16.85
CA LEU A 32 -12.47 10.94 15.75
C LEU A 32 -12.13 9.95 14.64
N SER A 33 -13.11 9.17 14.22
CA SER A 33 -13.04 8.26 13.09
C SER A 33 -14.13 8.62 12.09
N LEU A 34 -13.74 9.05 10.89
CA LEU A 34 -14.66 9.44 9.82
C LEU A 34 -14.32 8.72 8.52
N SER A 35 -15.33 8.25 7.82
CA SER A 35 -15.20 7.66 6.48
C SER A 35 -16.32 8.18 5.58
N GLY A 36 -15.96 8.77 4.43
CA GLY A 36 -16.92 9.20 3.42
C GLY A 36 -16.46 10.38 2.57
N ASN A 37 -17.41 11.03 1.89
CA ASN A 37 -17.15 12.27 1.16
C ASN A 37 -17.15 13.43 2.16
N ILE A 38 -16.00 13.64 2.81
CA ILE A 38 -15.84 14.59 3.92
C ILE A 38 -15.41 15.93 3.38
N VAL A 39 -16.13 16.98 3.78
CA VAL A 39 -15.77 18.37 3.49
C VAL A 39 -15.58 19.13 4.81
N ASP A 40 -14.71 20.16 4.79
CA ASP A 40 -14.48 21.09 5.89
C ASP A 40 -14.01 20.45 7.21
N LEU A 41 -13.28 19.32 7.14
CA LEU A 41 -12.78 18.62 8.33
C LEU A 41 -11.93 19.54 9.22
N ALA A 42 -10.96 20.26 8.63
CA ALA A 42 -10.05 21.12 9.38
C ALA A 42 -10.78 22.18 10.23
N ALA A 43 -11.83 22.80 9.67
CA ALA A 43 -12.65 23.78 10.38
C ALA A 43 -13.37 23.15 11.59
N PHE A 44 -13.82 21.90 11.46
CA PHE A 44 -14.39 21.15 12.58
C PHE A 44 -13.35 20.79 13.65
N LEU A 45 -12.13 20.40 13.26
CA LEU A 45 -11.08 20.03 14.22
C LEU A 45 -10.68 21.20 15.12
N ASN A 46 -10.70 22.43 14.60
CA ASN A 46 -10.44 23.65 15.40
C ASN A 46 -11.40 23.82 16.58
N ARG A 47 -12.56 23.16 16.56
CA ARG A 47 -13.58 23.20 17.62
C ARG A 47 -13.51 22.03 18.59
N CYS A 48 -12.51 21.17 18.42
CA CYS A 48 -12.30 19.97 19.23
C CYS A 48 -10.93 20.07 19.93
N PRO A 49 -10.76 20.94 20.95
CA PRO A 49 -9.45 21.26 21.53
C PRO A 49 -8.75 20.07 22.22
N ARG A 50 -9.52 19.02 22.56
CA ARG A 50 -8.99 17.79 23.17
C ARG A 50 -8.71 16.69 22.17
N LEU A 51 -8.96 16.91 20.88
CA LEU A 51 -8.79 15.87 19.87
C LEU A 51 -7.31 15.56 19.70
N ARG A 52 -6.95 14.29 19.92
CA ARG A 52 -5.57 13.80 19.82
C ARG A 52 -5.39 12.77 18.73
N VAL A 53 -6.43 12.03 18.38
CA VAL A 53 -6.34 10.94 17.41
C VAL A 53 -7.39 11.09 16.32
N LEU A 54 -6.93 11.12 15.08
CA LEU A 54 -7.75 11.14 13.89
C LEU A 54 -7.59 9.82 13.12
N ARG A 55 -8.72 9.24 12.71
CA ARG A 55 -8.83 8.27 11.62
C ARG A 55 -9.74 8.91 10.58
N VAL A 56 -9.26 9.06 9.36
CA VAL A 56 -10.05 9.67 8.29
C VAL A 56 -9.88 8.90 7.00
N THR A 57 -10.99 8.57 6.33
CA THR A 57 -11.00 8.00 4.98
C THR A 57 -11.83 8.89 4.06
N TYR A 58 -11.17 9.57 3.14
CA TYR A 58 -11.81 10.38 2.10
C TYR A 58 -12.23 9.46 0.94
N ARG A 59 -13.53 9.44 0.64
CA ARG A 59 -14.12 8.65 -0.45
C ARG A 59 -14.75 9.59 -1.48
N GLU A 60 -14.41 9.43 -2.75
CA GLU A 60 -14.99 10.21 -3.87
C GLU A 60 -14.92 11.74 -3.68
N VAL A 61 -13.89 12.24 -2.99
CA VAL A 61 -13.66 13.69 -2.86
C VAL A 61 -12.92 14.16 -4.11
N GLU A 62 -13.33 15.29 -4.69
CA GLU A 62 -12.64 15.88 -5.83
C GLU A 62 -11.15 16.10 -5.50
N PRO A 63 -10.20 15.73 -6.38
CA PRO A 63 -8.76 15.87 -6.13
C PRO A 63 -8.32 17.24 -5.61
N SER A 64 -8.83 18.33 -6.17
CA SER A 64 -8.49 19.70 -5.76
C SER A 64 -8.97 20.00 -4.33
N LEU A 65 -10.19 19.55 -3.99
CA LEU A 65 -10.76 19.69 -2.65
C LEU A 65 -10.05 18.80 -1.64
N LEU A 66 -9.64 17.59 -2.05
CA LEU A 66 -8.86 16.69 -1.22
C LEU A 66 -7.50 17.31 -0.91
N GLU A 67 -6.80 17.84 -1.90
CA GLU A 67 -5.52 18.51 -1.71
C GLU A 67 -5.64 19.66 -0.69
N ALA A 68 -6.63 20.54 -0.88
CA ALA A 68 -6.92 21.63 0.06
C ALA A 68 -7.23 21.12 1.47
N ALA A 69 -8.01 20.03 1.58
CA ALA A 69 -8.34 19.42 2.87
C ALA A 69 -7.10 18.83 3.56
N LEU A 70 -6.22 18.16 2.83
CA LEU A 70 -4.97 17.61 3.38
C LEU A 70 -4.03 18.72 3.84
N VAL A 71 -3.88 19.79 3.06
CA VAL A 71 -3.08 20.97 3.44
C VAL A 71 -3.66 21.63 4.70
N ALA A 72 -4.97 21.78 4.79
CA ALA A 72 -5.61 22.37 5.96
C ALA A 72 -5.48 21.51 7.24
N LEU A 73 -5.24 20.20 7.10
CA LEU A 73 -4.96 19.31 8.23
C LEU A 73 -3.55 19.45 8.80
N GLU A 74 -2.63 20.10 8.10
CA GLU A 74 -1.25 20.29 8.58
C GLU A 74 -1.23 21.09 9.89
N VAL A 75 -2.06 22.12 10.01
CA VAL A 75 -2.15 22.96 11.22
C VAL A 75 -2.56 22.15 12.47
N PRO A 76 -3.67 21.38 12.48
CA PRO A 76 -3.97 20.48 13.60
C PRO A 76 -2.86 19.48 13.92
N VAL A 77 -2.17 18.96 12.91
CA VAL A 77 -1.06 18.00 13.11
C VAL A 77 0.13 18.65 13.81
N GLU A 78 0.49 19.88 13.43
CA GLU A 78 1.52 20.67 14.11
C GLU A 78 1.16 20.96 15.58
N LEU A 79 -0.13 21.07 15.90
CA LEU A 79 -0.64 21.23 17.27
C LEU A 79 -0.72 19.91 18.06
N GLY A 80 -0.22 18.81 17.49
CA GLY A 80 -0.11 17.51 18.16
C GLY A 80 -1.26 16.55 17.89
N LEU A 81 -2.05 16.77 16.83
CA LEU A 81 -2.99 15.77 16.35
C LEU A 81 -2.24 14.60 15.69
N ILE A 82 -2.54 13.38 16.14
CA ILE A 82 -1.98 12.16 15.56
C ILE A 82 -2.95 11.62 14.50
N VAL A 83 -2.49 11.56 13.25
CA VAL A 83 -3.21 10.86 12.19
C VAL A 83 -2.87 9.37 12.27
N SER A 84 -3.77 8.61 12.90
CA SER A 84 -3.58 7.16 13.06
C SER A 84 -3.91 6.39 11.79
N LEU A 85 -4.89 6.84 11.00
CA LEU A 85 -5.18 6.34 9.67
C LEU A 85 -5.55 7.48 8.74
N LEU A 86 -4.95 7.47 7.55
CA LEU A 86 -5.34 8.26 6.40
C LEU A 86 -5.72 7.33 5.24
N GLY A 87 -7.00 7.32 4.89
CA GLY A 87 -7.55 6.65 3.73
C GLY A 87 -7.90 7.66 2.64
N ILE A 88 -7.53 7.35 1.40
CA ILE A 88 -7.88 8.12 0.22
C ILE A 88 -8.38 7.12 -0.82
N GLU A 89 -9.63 7.24 -1.22
CA GLU A 89 -10.28 6.30 -2.14
C GLU A 89 -11.00 7.04 -3.27
N PHE A 90 -10.50 6.85 -4.49
CA PHE A 90 -11.13 7.27 -5.74
C PHE A 90 -11.69 6.02 -6.46
N GLY A 91 -13.00 5.82 -6.38
CA GLY A 91 -13.75 4.75 -7.01
C GLY A 91 -14.24 5.09 -8.41
N HIS A 92 -15.18 4.28 -8.91
CA HIS A 92 -15.69 4.34 -10.28
C HIS A 92 -16.87 5.28 -10.49
N ALA A 93 -17.46 5.79 -9.40
CA ALA A 93 -18.83 6.30 -9.43
C ALA A 93 -18.95 7.68 -10.09
N HIS A 94 -17.89 8.51 -10.07
CA HIS A 94 -17.99 9.90 -10.51
C HIS A 94 -16.76 10.36 -11.32
N GLY A 95 -16.76 10.03 -12.61
CA GLY A 95 -16.02 10.78 -13.63
C GLY A 95 -14.55 10.42 -13.80
N ASN A 96 -14.08 10.59 -15.04
CA ASN A 96 -12.66 10.78 -15.32
C ASN A 96 -12.22 12.07 -14.62
N TYR A 97 -11.79 12.02 -13.37
CA TYR A 97 -10.98 13.10 -12.84
C TYR A 97 -9.76 13.23 -13.76
N ASP A 98 -9.63 14.36 -14.46
CA ASP A 98 -8.42 14.65 -15.23
C ASP A 98 -7.35 15.13 -14.27
N VAL A 99 -6.84 14.17 -13.47
CA VAL A 99 -5.75 14.42 -12.55
C VAL A 99 -4.47 14.45 -13.37
N GLU A 100 -3.76 15.56 -13.31
CA GLU A 100 -2.42 15.66 -13.87
C GLU A 100 -1.38 15.10 -12.90
N ASP A 101 -0.21 14.73 -13.43
CA ASP A 101 0.93 14.22 -12.64
C ASP A 101 1.29 15.15 -11.47
N ALA A 102 1.27 16.47 -11.71
CA ALA A 102 1.57 17.47 -10.70
C ALA A 102 0.57 17.46 -9.53
N GLN A 103 -0.74 17.36 -9.82
CA GLN A 103 -1.77 17.31 -8.79
C GLN A 103 -1.70 16.00 -8.00
N PHE A 104 -1.50 14.87 -8.68
CA PHE A 104 -1.31 13.58 -8.01
C PHE A 104 -0.08 13.59 -7.08
N ALA A 105 1.05 14.11 -7.55
CA ALA A 105 2.24 14.29 -6.73
C ALA A 105 1.98 15.20 -5.54
N SER A 106 1.26 16.31 -5.74
CA SER A 106 0.92 17.25 -4.65
C SER A 106 0.07 16.58 -3.56
N ILE A 107 -0.95 15.80 -3.94
CA ILE A 107 -1.78 15.03 -3.00
C ILE A 107 -0.94 14.03 -2.21
N LEU A 108 -0.05 13.29 -2.87
CA LEU A 108 0.85 12.35 -2.19
C LEU A 108 1.78 13.05 -1.20
N HIS A 109 2.33 14.20 -1.57
CA HIS A 109 3.19 15.00 -0.71
C HIS A 109 2.43 15.61 0.49
N ALA A 110 1.21 16.12 0.27
CA ALA A 110 0.35 16.61 1.34
C ALA A 110 0.01 15.48 2.33
N ALA A 111 -0.37 14.29 1.83
CA ALA A 111 -0.59 13.12 2.66
C ALA A 111 0.66 12.71 3.47
N ALA A 112 1.85 12.84 2.88
CA ALA A 112 3.11 12.54 3.56
C ALA A 112 3.43 13.52 4.70
N ARG A 113 3.09 14.82 4.52
CA ARG A 113 3.28 15.84 5.57
C ARG A 113 2.42 15.59 6.81
N LEU A 114 1.26 14.96 6.65
CA LEU A 114 0.42 14.52 7.78
C LEU A 114 1.03 13.36 8.57
N SER A 115 2.09 12.71 8.05
CA SER A 115 2.83 11.61 8.69
C SER A 115 1.93 10.54 9.34
N PRO A 116 0.97 9.96 8.58
CA PRO A 116 0.02 9.00 9.12
C PRO A 116 0.72 7.71 9.58
N ARG A 117 0.17 7.05 10.62
CA ARG A 117 0.65 5.72 11.04
C ARG A 117 0.24 4.61 10.06
N GLU A 118 -0.97 4.72 9.52
CA GLU A 118 -1.54 3.84 8.51
C GLU A 118 -1.98 4.67 7.30
N LEU A 119 -1.50 4.31 6.11
CA LEU A 119 -1.93 4.92 4.85
C LEU A 119 -2.64 3.87 3.99
N VAL A 120 -3.83 4.22 3.52
CA VAL A 120 -4.56 3.48 2.48
C VAL A 120 -4.81 4.43 1.31
N PHE A 121 -4.31 4.08 0.12
CA PHE A 121 -4.55 4.87 -1.09
C PHE A 121 -5.09 3.96 -2.19
N ILE A 122 -6.30 4.22 -2.64
CA ILE A 122 -6.94 3.48 -3.71
C ILE A 122 -7.32 4.46 -4.81
N ASN A 123 -6.89 4.18 -6.05
CA ASN A 123 -7.38 4.93 -7.21
C ASN A 123 -7.79 3.99 -8.35
N ASN A 124 -8.70 4.48 -9.18
CA ASN A 124 -9.12 3.83 -10.42
C ASN A 124 -9.01 4.77 -11.62
N PHE A 125 -8.04 5.68 -11.58
CA PHE A 125 -7.81 6.62 -12.68
C PHE A 125 -7.53 5.86 -13.98
N ARG A 126 -8.05 6.41 -15.09
CA ARG A 126 -7.86 5.82 -16.42
C ARG A 126 -6.54 6.23 -17.07
N ARG A 127 -5.99 7.37 -16.63
CA ARG A 127 -4.75 7.96 -17.14
C ARG A 127 -3.54 7.32 -16.46
N CYS A 128 -2.43 7.24 -17.19
CA CYS A 128 -1.14 6.88 -16.61
C CYS A 128 -0.59 8.09 -15.85
N LEU A 129 -0.33 7.93 -14.56
CA LEU A 129 0.23 8.99 -13.73
C LEU A 129 1.68 8.70 -13.35
N SER A 130 2.48 9.76 -13.29
CA SER A 130 3.87 9.69 -12.87
C SER A 130 4.11 10.57 -11.65
N ALA A 131 4.72 10.00 -10.60
CA ALA A 131 5.13 10.77 -9.42
C ALA A 131 6.28 10.10 -8.70
N ASP A 132 6.92 10.85 -7.82
CA ASP A 132 7.84 10.28 -6.84
C ASP A 132 7.04 9.80 -5.62
N LEU A 133 7.49 8.70 -5.00
CA LEU A 133 6.86 8.19 -3.78
C LEU A 133 7.49 8.89 -2.57
N PRO A 134 6.76 9.74 -1.82
CA PRO A 134 7.33 10.44 -0.66
C PRO A 134 7.56 9.50 0.53
N CYS A 135 8.45 9.92 1.44
CA CYS A 135 8.68 9.22 2.69
C CYS A 135 7.59 9.53 3.73
N PHE A 136 6.92 8.51 4.25
CA PHE A 136 5.95 8.63 5.34
C PHE A 136 6.63 8.25 6.66
N ARG A 137 7.26 9.23 7.32
CA ARG A 137 8.22 9.00 8.43
C ARG A 137 7.67 8.14 9.57
N ASN A 138 6.41 8.33 9.94
CA ASN A 138 5.78 7.60 11.05
C ASN A 138 4.93 6.41 10.61
N ALA A 139 4.88 6.12 9.31
CA ALA A 139 4.04 5.04 8.81
C ALA A 139 4.62 3.68 9.20
N THR A 140 3.76 2.86 9.81
CA THR A 140 4.03 1.45 10.10
C THR A 140 3.37 0.54 9.07
N SER A 141 2.34 1.04 8.38
CA SER A 141 1.61 0.32 7.35
C SER A 141 1.22 1.24 6.19
N ILE A 142 1.56 0.84 4.98
CA ILE A 142 1.17 1.52 3.73
C ILE A 142 0.53 0.50 2.80
N ALA A 143 -0.68 0.77 2.35
CA ALA A 143 -1.39 -0.01 1.35
C ALA A 143 -1.85 0.88 0.21
N MET A 144 -1.29 0.67 -0.97
CA MET A 144 -1.64 1.38 -2.20
C MET A 144 -2.17 0.40 -3.23
N THR A 145 -3.40 0.62 -3.69
CA THR A 145 -4.01 -0.09 -4.83
C THR A 145 -4.24 0.94 -5.92
N LEU A 146 -3.25 1.07 -6.80
CA LEU A 146 -3.18 2.13 -7.78
C LEU A 146 -3.31 1.57 -9.19
N ARG A 147 -4.14 2.20 -10.02
CA ARG A 147 -4.26 1.86 -11.44
C ARG A 147 -3.39 2.81 -12.26
N PHE A 148 -2.52 2.23 -13.10
CA PHE A 148 -1.67 2.97 -14.05
C PHE A 148 -0.77 4.06 -13.41
N VAL A 149 -0.24 3.82 -12.21
CA VAL A 149 0.71 4.75 -11.58
C VAL A 149 2.14 4.23 -11.74
N CYS A 150 3.04 5.10 -12.20
CA CYS A 150 4.47 4.85 -12.32
C CYS A 150 5.23 5.68 -11.29
N PHE A 151 5.96 5.02 -10.39
CA PHE A 151 6.84 5.73 -9.47
C PHE A 151 8.22 5.94 -10.11
N THR A 152 8.53 7.19 -10.47
CA THR A 152 9.76 7.55 -11.19
C THR A 152 10.99 7.55 -10.32
N ARG A 153 10.88 8.07 -9.10
CA ARG A 153 11.90 7.94 -8.06
C ARG A 153 11.29 7.28 -6.84
N LEU A 154 12.00 6.27 -6.39
CA LEU A 154 11.63 5.53 -5.21
C LEU A 154 12.29 6.20 -4.00
N MET A 155 11.50 7.03 -3.32
CA MET A 155 11.83 7.70 -2.06
C MET A 155 12.96 8.73 -2.18
N SER A 156 12.75 9.92 -1.62
CA SER A 156 13.84 10.84 -1.28
C SER A 156 14.91 10.13 -0.42
N ALA A 157 16.09 10.70 -0.19
CA ALA A 157 17.20 10.05 0.53
C ALA A 157 16.83 9.47 1.92
N ASP A 158 15.69 9.86 2.47
CA ASP A 158 15.11 9.40 3.73
C ASP A 158 14.73 7.90 3.73
N ARG A 159 14.79 7.30 4.92
CA ARG A 159 14.46 5.89 5.18
C ARG A 159 13.09 5.76 5.87
N PHE A 160 12.37 4.68 5.58
CA PHE A 160 11.16 4.30 6.31
C PHE A 160 11.55 3.49 7.54
N SER A 161 11.96 4.18 8.60
CA SER A 161 12.49 3.53 9.81
C SER A 161 11.43 2.70 10.56
N ALA A 162 10.15 3.08 10.49
CA ALA A 162 9.07 2.42 11.22
C ALA A 162 8.20 1.47 10.37
N LEU A 163 8.40 1.41 9.05
CA LEU A 163 7.48 0.70 8.16
C LEU A 163 7.63 -0.81 8.28
N GLU A 164 6.56 -1.47 8.75
CA GLU A 164 6.49 -2.92 8.92
C GLU A 164 5.74 -3.61 7.78
N ARG A 165 4.75 -2.93 7.20
CA ARG A 165 3.83 -3.48 6.20
C ARG A 165 3.77 -2.56 4.98
N LEU A 166 4.13 -3.09 3.81
CA LEU A 166 4.03 -2.38 2.54
C LEU A 166 3.26 -3.22 1.53
N SER A 167 2.19 -2.66 0.98
CA SER A 167 1.40 -3.23 -0.11
C SER A 167 1.33 -2.26 -1.27
N LEU A 168 1.80 -2.68 -2.44
CA LEU A 168 1.83 -1.91 -3.68
C LEU A 168 1.18 -2.73 -4.80
N VAL A 169 -0.04 -2.41 -5.19
CA VAL A 169 -0.82 -3.16 -6.18
C VAL A 169 -1.14 -2.26 -7.36
N GLY A 170 -0.88 -2.74 -8.58
CA GLY A 170 -1.22 -2.06 -9.84
C GLY A 170 -0.30 -0.90 -10.25
N CYS A 171 0.69 -0.56 -9.43
CA CYS A 171 1.73 0.41 -9.77
C CYS A 171 2.96 -0.26 -10.42
N THR A 172 3.71 0.52 -11.20
CA THR A 172 5.01 0.13 -11.73
C THR A 172 6.10 0.55 -10.74
N VAL A 173 6.79 -0.43 -10.14
CA VAL A 173 7.89 -0.22 -9.19
C VAL A 173 9.18 -0.68 -9.85
N LEU A 174 10.14 0.23 -9.99
CA LEU A 174 11.34 0.01 -10.81
C LEU A 174 12.42 -0.84 -10.10
N ASP A 175 12.47 -0.85 -8.76
CA ASP A 175 13.45 -1.66 -8.02
C ASP A 175 12.97 -2.09 -6.61
N LEU A 176 12.61 -3.37 -6.48
CA LEU A 176 12.22 -3.99 -5.20
C LEU A 176 13.38 -4.03 -4.19
N ALA A 177 14.62 -4.16 -4.65
CA ALA A 177 15.77 -4.21 -3.75
C ALA A 177 15.96 -2.87 -3.03
N THR A 178 15.77 -1.76 -3.74
CA THR A 178 15.79 -0.41 -3.15
C THR A 178 14.67 -0.22 -2.12
N ILE A 179 13.46 -0.75 -2.33
CA ILE A 179 12.37 -0.70 -1.33
C ILE A 179 12.84 -1.36 -0.03
N VAL A 180 13.31 -2.59 -0.13
CA VAL A 180 13.71 -3.40 1.04
C VAL A 180 14.88 -2.74 1.78
N ASN A 181 15.87 -2.23 1.06
CA ASN A 181 17.02 -1.55 1.66
C ASN A 181 16.63 -0.26 2.41
N ARG A 182 15.53 0.39 2.03
CA ARG A 182 15.04 1.61 2.67
C ARG A 182 14.07 1.38 3.83
N CYS A 183 13.59 0.14 4.00
CA CYS A 183 12.61 -0.23 5.02
C CYS A 183 13.21 -1.29 5.96
N PRO A 184 14.11 -0.93 6.90
CA PRO A 184 14.82 -1.89 7.75
C PRO A 184 13.90 -2.72 8.65
N CYS A 185 12.73 -2.19 9.01
CA CYS A 185 11.73 -2.85 9.85
C CYS A 185 10.66 -3.61 9.05
N LEU A 186 10.81 -3.74 7.72
CA LEU A 186 9.78 -4.31 6.86
C LEU A 186 9.62 -5.81 7.10
N ARG A 187 8.44 -6.20 7.57
CA ARG A 187 8.07 -7.58 7.88
C ARG A 187 7.20 -8.20 6.79
N VAL A 188 6.31 -7.41 6.19
CA VAL A 188 5.38 -7.86 5.15
C VAL A 188 5.50 -6.98 3.92
N LEU A 189 5.78 -7.61 2.78
CA LEU A 189 5.82 -6.94 1.48
C LEU A 189 4.86 -7.62 0.51
N MET A 190 3.86 -6.88 0.01
CA MET A 190 3.03 -7.32 -1.10
C MET A 190 3.26 -6.39 -2.29
N VAL A 191 3.68 -6.92 -3.42
CA VAL A 191 3.80 -6.15 -4.67
C VAL A 191 3.12 -6.90 -5.80
N LYS A 192 2.15 -6.27 -6.45
CA LYS A 192 1.50 -6.78 -7.66
C LYS A 192 1.74 -5.78 -8.78
N ALA A 193 2.88 -5.90 -9.44
CA ALA A 193 3.30 -4.96 -10.47
C ALA A 193 2.68 -5.29 -11.83
N HIS A 194 2.27 -4.26 -12.57
CA HIS A 194 1.74 -4.39 -13.92
C HIS A 194 2.84 -4.67 -14.95
N ARG A 195 4.05 -4.14 -14.73
CA ARG A 195 5.25 -4.39 -15.55
C ARG A 195 6.47 -4.42 -14.64
N SER A 196 7.40 -5.35 -14.88
CA SER A 196 8.74 -5.35 -14.27
C SER A 196 9.77 -5.63 -15.36
N ALA A 197 10.77 -4.75 -15.49
CA ALA A 197 11.72 -4.82 -16.58
C ALA A 197 12.91 -5.76 -16.31
N HIS A 198 13.22 -6.14 -15.06
CA HIS A 198 14.54 -6.71 -14.76
C HIS A 198 14.54 -7.88 -13.77
N ASP A 199 15.63 -8.66 -13.83
CA ASP A 199 16.01 -9.62 -12.81
C ASP A 199 16.17 -8.90 -11.47
N PHE A 200 15.70 -9.51 -10.39
CA PHE A 200 15.82 -8.89 -9.07
C PHE A 200 16.48 -9.80 -8.05
N THR A 201 17.36 -9.20 -7.25
CA THR A 201 17.99 -9.84 -6.10
C THR A 201 17.58 -9.08 -4.85
N MET A 202 16.89 -9.77 -3.94
CA MET A 202 16.40 -9.20 -2.70
C MET A 202 17.12 -9.84 -1.52
N ARG A 203 17.71 -8.99 -0.67
CA ARG A 203 18.25 -9.37 0.64
C ARG A 203 17.52 -8.58 1.71
N SER A 204 16.95 -9.28 2.68
CA SER A 204 16.32 -8.65 3.86
C SER A 204 16.67 -9.46 5.09
N VAL A 205 16.83 -8.79 6.22
CA VAL A 205 17.04 -9.41 7.53
C VAL A 205 15.76 -9.49 8.36
N SER A 206 14.75 -8.70 8.04
CA SER A 206 13.51 -8.51 8.81
C SER A 206 12.24 -9.03 8.11
N LEU A 207 12.33 -9.33 6.82
CA LEU A 207 11.17 -9.75 6.03
C LEU A 207 10.71 -11.15 6.40
N GLN A 208 9.44 -11.25 6.82
CA GLN A 208 8.77 -12.48 7.24
C GLN A 208 7.80 -13.00 6.16
N ALA A 209 7.13 -12.10 5.42
CA ALA A 209 6.16 -12.47 4.40
C ALA A 209 6.32 -11.65 3.11
N LEU A 210 6.23 -12.32 1.97
CA LEU A 210 6.34 -11.72 0.64
C LEU A 210 5.25 -12.29 -0.29
N GLU A 211 4.43 -11.41 -0.84
CA GLU A 211 3.56 -11.72 -1.97
C GLU A 211 4.02 -10.92 -3.19
N LEU A 212 4.49 -11.60 -4.23
CA LEU A 212 4.83 -10.97 -5.50
C LEU A 212 3.92 -11.48 -6.60
N GLY A 213 3.18 -10.56 -7.21
CA GLY A 213 2.50 -10.72 -8.47
C GLY A 213 3.25 -9.96 -9.55
N VAL A 214 3.68 -10.64 -10.61
CA VAL A 214 4.44 -10.01 -11.68
C VAL A 214 3.81 -10.37 -13.02
N HIS A 215 3.28 -9.36 -13.70
CA HIS A 215 2.63 -9.49 -15.00
C HIS A 215 3.56 -9.05 -16.14
N GLU A 216 3.48 -9.75 -17.28
CA GLU A 216 4.20 -9.42 -18.53
C GLU A 216 5.70 -9.11 -18.35
N THR A 217 6.45 -10.07 -17.81
CA THR A 217 7.84 -9.81 -17.43
C THR A 217 8.85 -10.33 -18.45
N GLU A 218 9.87 -9.51 -18.75
CA GLU A 218 11.15 -9.99 -19.29
C GLU A 218 12.06 -10.62 -18.21
N CYS A 219 11.65 -10.54 -16.93
CA CYS A 219 12.38 -11.08 -15.78
C CYS A 219 12.76 -12.55 -15.98
N LYS A 220 14.07 -12.83 -15.98
CA LYS A 220 14.68 -14.15 -16.16
C LYS A 220 15.16 -14.73 -14.83
N GLY A 221 15.35 -13.91 -13.80
CA GLY A 221 15.98 -14.30 -12.53
C GLY A 221 15.38 -13.62 -11.30
N ILE A 222 14.94 -14.44 -10.33
CA ILE A 222 14.51 -14.00 -9.00
C ILE A 222 15.42 -14.64 -7.96
N LYS A 223 16.12 -13.83 -7.17
CA LYS A 223 16.95 -14.31 -6.06
C LYS A 223 16.50 -13.69 -4.75
N ILE A 224 16.03 -14.52 -3.83
CA ILE A 224 15.56 -14.11 -2.50
C ILE A 224 16.48 -14.73 -1.46
N ALA A 225 17.08 -13.91 -0.61
CA ALA A 225 17.88 -14.36 0.53
C ALA A 225 17.42 -13.63 1.80
N THR A 226 16.67 -14.33 2.64
CA THR A 226 15.97 -13.75 3.80
C THR A 226 15.90 -14.79 4.92
N PRO A 227 16.65 -14.63 6.02
CA PRO A 227 16.86 -15.69 7.01
C PRO A 227 15.60 -16.06 7.81
N ILE A 228 14.78 -15.07 8.19
CA ILE A 228 13.59 -15.24 9.05
C ILE A 228 12.27 -15.35 8.27
N PHE A 229 12.36 -15.66 6.99
CA PHE A 229 11.27 -15.53 6.04
C PHE A 229 10.35 -16.75 6.10
N GLU A 230 9.11 -16.56 6.56
CA GLU A 230 8.13 -17.61 6.88
C GLU A 230 7.18 -17.92 5.72
N GLN A 231 6.81 -16.90 4.92
CA GLN A 231 5.76 -17.03 3.90
C GLN A 231 6.14 -16.40 2.57
N LEU A 232 6.04 -17.20 1.50
CA LEU A 232 6.29 -16.77 0.13
C LEU A 232 5.10 -17.11 -0.77
N LYS A 233 4.57 -16.09 -1.44
CA LYS A 233 3.56 -16.25 -2.48
C LYS A 233 4.03 -15.59 -3.77
N LEU A 234 4.19 -16.39 -4.81
CA LEU A 234 4.67 -15.94 -6.11
C LEU A 234 3.61 -16.23 -7.17
N SER A 235 3.19 -15.19 -7.87
CA SER A 235 2.28 -15.26 -9.02
C SER A 235 2.97 -14.62 -10.21
N VAL A 236 3.46 -15.42 -11.15
CA VAL A 236 4.28 -14.92 -12.26
C VAL A 236 3.65 -15.24 -13.61
N HIS A 237 3.56 -14.20 -14.44
CA HIS A 237 3.21 -14.30 -15.86
C HIS A 237 4.46 -13.93 -16.69
N ALA A 238 5.35 -14.90 -16.87
CA ALA A 238 6.60 -14.72 -17.62
C ALA A 238 6.42 -15.04 -19.11
N SER A 239 6.94 -14.16 -19.97
CA SER A 239 7.05 -14.38 -21.42
C SER A 239 8.35 -15.11 -21.80
N SER A 240 9.24 -15.35 -20.84
CA SER A 240 10.56 -15.99 -20.97
C SER A 240 10.73 -17.11 -19.94
N ASP A 241 11.83 -17.87 -20.06
CA ASP A 241 12.23 -18.83 -19.01
C ASP A 241 12.63 -18.08 -17.74
N LEU A 242 12.13 -18.57 -16.60
CA LEU A 242 12.29 -17.95 -15.29
C LEU A 242 13.08 -18.87 -14.35
N SER A 243 14.17 -18.35 -13.80
CA SER A 243 14.95 -18.97 -12.74
C SER A 243 14.61 -18.32 -11.41
N VAL A 244 14.24 -19.11 -10.40
CA VAL A 244 13.98 -18.62 -9.04
C VAL A 244 14.83 -19.36 -8.03
N SER A 245 15.61 -18.62 -7.26
CA SER A 245 16.47 -19.12 -6.19
C SER A 245 16.06 -18.50 -4.86
N VAL A 246 15.61 -19.33 -3.92
CA VAL A 246 15.20 -18.88 -2.58
C VAL A 246 16.10 -19.51 -1.52
N SER A 247 16.71 -18.66 -0.71
CA SER A 247 17.52 -19.02 0.45
C SER A 247 16.85 -18.47 1.70
N ALA A 248 15.95 -19.26 2.28
CA ALA A 248 15.17 -18.90 3.45
C ALA A 248 15.00 -20.12 4.37
N PRO A 249 15.85 -20.28 5.40
CA PRO A 249 15.87 -21.47 6.25
C PRO A 249 14.61 -21.59 7.13
N MET A 250 13.93 -20.48 7.44
CA MET A 250 12.70 -20.44 8.26
C MET A 250 11.41 -20.46 7.41
N LEU A 251 11.50 -20.79 6.12
CA LEU A 251 10.35 -20.75 5.21
C LEU A 251 9.38 -21.89 5.51
N GLU A 252 8.15 -21.55 5.91
CA GLU A 252 7.12 -22.52 6.28
C GLU A 252 6.10 -22.75 5.16
N LYS A 253 5.68 -21.66 4.49
CA LYS A 253 4.59 -21.67 3.52
C LYS A 253 5.06 -21.12 2.18
N VAL A 254 4.83 -21.91 1.13
CA VAL A 254 5.10 -21.45 -0.23
C VAL A 254 3.93 -21.70 -1.16
N SER A 255 3.46 -20.66 -1.83
CA SER A 255 2.40 -20.73 -2.84
C SER A 255 2.93 -20.22 -4.17
N TRP A 256 2.71 -20.99 -5.23
CA TRP A 256 3.09 -20.62 -6.58
C TRP A 256 1.90 -20.70 -7.53
N ARG A 257 1.73 -19.65 -8.33
CA ARG A 257 0.82 -19.61 -9.47
C ARG A 257 1.59 -19.17 -10.71
N LYS A 258 1.54 -20.00 -11.76
CA LYS A 258 2.06 -19.66 -13.09
C LYS A 258 0.91 -19.60 -14.07
N TRP A 259 0.83 -18.52 -14.84
CA TRP A 259 -0.04 -18.49 -16.02
C TRP A 259 0.72 -19.04 -17.23
N ARG A 260 0.08 -19.92 -18.01
CA ARG A 260 0.67 -20.48 -19.23
C ARG A 260 0.61 -19.46 -20.36
N SER A 261 1.77 -19.04 -20.87
CA SER A 261 1.92 -18.56 -22.24
C SER A 261 1.83 -19.77 -23.19
N THR A 262 1.32 -19.59 -24.40
CA THR A 262 1.03 -20.63 -25.41
C THR A 262 2.25 -21.43 -25.92
N ARG A 263 3.45 -21.22 -25.39
CA ARG A 263 4.68 -21.95 -25.74
C ARG A 263 5.18 -22.77 -24.54
N GLN A 264 5.56 -24.04 -24.77
CA GLN A 264 6.20 -24.89 -23.76
C GLN A 264 7.46 -24.17 -23.22
N ARG A 265 7.49 -23.87 -21.92
CA ARG A 265 8.61 -23.14 -21.28
C ARG A 265 8.88 -23.60 -19.86
N THR A 266 10.15 -23.55 -19.48
CA THR A 266 10.69 -24.20 -18.28
C THR A 266 10.76 -23.19 -17.12
N THR A 267 10.52 -23.65 -15.91
CA THR A 267 10.72 -22.85 -14.69
C THR A 267 11.58 -23.65 -13.74
N ASN A 268 12.75 -23.12 -13.41
CA ASN A 268 13.70 -23.75 -12.51
C ASN A 268 13.56 -23.12 -11.13
N ILE A 269 13.17 -23.90 -10.14
CA ILE A 269 13.02 -23.44 -8.75
C ILE A 269 14.06 -24.17 -7.91
N LYS A 270 14.96 -23.40 -7.27
CA LYS A 270 15.94 -23.92 -6.32
C LYS A 270 15.65 -23.34 -4.95
N MET A 271 15.33 -24.20 -3.99
CA MET A 271 15.13 -23.81 -2.58
C MET A 271 16.20 -24.46 -1.69
N GLY A 272 16.77 -23.68 -0.78
CA GLY A 272 17.84 -24.13 0.12
C GLY A 272 17.32 -24.93 1.32
N ARG A 273 17.63 -26.23 1.34
CA ARG A 273 17.69 -27.17 2.51
C ARG A 273 16.44 -27.53 3.33
N SER A 274 15.24 -27.02 3.09
CA SER A 274 14.02 -27.62 3.65
C SER A 274 13.38 -28.60 2.66
N SER A 275 13.25 -29.87 3.07
CA SER A 275 12.56 -30.91 2.30
C SER A 275 11.08 -30.54 2.19
N MET A 276 10.64 -30.06 1.02
CA MET A 276 9.24 -29.69 0.78
C MET A 276 8.51 -30.78 0.01
N LYS A 277 7.41 -31.29 0.57
CA LYS A 277 6.48 -32.18 -0.16
C LYS A 277 5.54 -31.33 -1.01
N ALA A 278 5.58 -31.54 -2.33
CA ALA A 278 4.70 -30.87 -3.28
C ALA A 278 3.30 -31.51 -3.27
N LYS A 279 2.24 -30.70 -3.21
CA LYS A 279 0.87 -31.15 -3.50
C LYS A 279 0.44 -30.50 -4.82
N MET A 280 0.55 -31.26 -5.91
CA MET A 280 0.17 -30.81 -7.25
C MET A 280 -1.35 -30.90 -7.36
N HIS A 281 -2.03 -29.78 -7.62
CA HIS A 281 -3.45 -29.77 -7.95
C HIS A 281 -3.61 -29.24 -9.37
N VAL A 282 -3.90 -30.15 -10.30
CA VAL A 282 -4.21 -29.82 -11.70
C VAL A 282 -5.73 -29.71 -11.81
N ARG A 283 -6.25 -28.49 -11.96
CA ARG A 283 -7.62 -28.25 -12.43
C ARG A 283 -7.62 -27.10 -13.44
N SER A 284 -7.84 -27.45 -14.71
CA SER A 284 -7.97 -26.51 -15.86
C SER A 284 -6.68 -25.68 -16.09
N PRO A 285 -6.54 -24.67 -16.99
CA PRO A 285 -5.25 -24.29 -17.61
C PRO A 285 -4.16 -23.74 -16.66
N PHE A 286 -4.47 -23.70 -15.37
CA PHE A 286 -3.64 -23.29 -14.25
C PHE A 286 -2.78 -24.46 -13.74
N VAL A 287 -1.48 -24.20 -13.54
CA VAL A 287 -0.65 -25.09 -12.72
C VAL A 287 -0.53 -24.43 -11.35
N PHE A 288 -1.16 -25.05 -10.35
CA PHE A 288 -1.06 -24.66 -8.95
C PHE A 288 -0.02 -25.54 -8.27
N MET A 289 1.02 -24.93 -7.72
CA MET A 289 1.98 -25.63 -6.86
C MET A 289 1.95 -24.97 -5.48
N SER A 290 1.41 -25.67 -4.50
CA SER A 290 1.60 -25.34 -3.09
C SER A 290 2.65 -26.27 -2.50
N TYR A 291 3.60 -25.68 -1.77
CA TYR A 291 4.57 -26.41 -0.96
C TYR A 291 4.27 -26.10 0.51
N LEU A 292 4.12 -27.16 1.30
CA LEU A 292 4.10 -27.08 2.76
C LEU A 292 5.47 -27.55 3.25
N CYS A 293 6.11 -26.75 4.11
CA CYS A 293 7.20 -27.28 4.93
C CYS A 293 6.62 -28.18 6.02
N THR A 294 7.30 -29.30 6.23
CA THR A 294 7.11 -30.22 7.36
C THR A 294 8.35 -30.19 8.23
#